data_AF-A0A962MPR2-F1
#
_entry.id   AF-A0A962MPR2-F1
#
_cell.length_a   1.000
_cell.length_b   1.000
_cell.length_c   1.000
_cell.angle_alpha   90.00
_cell.angle_beta   90.00
_cell.angle_gamma   90.00
#
_symmetry.space_group_name_H-M   'P 1'
#
loop_
_entity.id
_entity.type
_entity.pdbx_description
1 polymer ?
#
loop_
_entity_poly.entity_id
_entity_poly.type
_entity_poly.pdbx_seq_one_letter_code
_entity_poly.pdbx_strand_id
1 'polypeptide(L)'
;EWYFLPFYAILRAITFSIDVPFTEITIISAKLGGVIAMFGSILLWFVLPWLDSHPIRSARFRPVFRYFLLLLLVDFIFLGYVGSQPADAGLFHVPLSVFGLISTLYYMVFFVVLLPFLCRHSLRWPLLFMMVAVVVVGYLPGNVPETLYSWLGLLLVMGLHFVVFPFLATREKTRDLPPSIHEAVLAKHAK
;
A
#
# COMPACT_ATOMS: atom_id res chain seq x y z
N GLU A 1 -2.90 -3.47 -24.19
CA GLU A 1 -3.87 -4.12 -23.29
C GLU A 1 -3.94 -3.41 -21.94
N TRP A 2 -5.14 -3.04 -21.50
CA TRP A 2 -5.34 -2.22 -20.30
C TRP A 2 -5.15 -2.99 -18.97
N TYR A 3 -5.42 -4.29 -18.97
CA TYR A 3 -5.32 -5.15 -17.78
C TYR A 3 -3.87 -5.46 -17.36
N PHE A 4 -2.89 -5.24 -18.24
CA PHE A 4 -1.46 -5.37 -17.90
C PHE A 4 -0.82 -4.07 -17.40
N LEU A 5 -1.53 -2.93 -17.49
CA LEU A 5 -0.98 -1.63 -17.14
C LEU A 5 -0.47 -1.53 -15.69
N PRO A 6 -1.18 -2.06 -14.67
CA PRO A 6 -0.69 -1.96 -13.29
C PRO A 6 0.63 -2.69 -13.08
N PHE A 7 0.78 -3.89 -13.64
CA PHE A 7 2.01 -4.69 -13.55
C PHE A 7 3.16 -4.06 -14.35
N TYR A 8 2.84 -3.48 -15.50
CA TYR A 8 3.79 -2.71 -16.28
C TYR A 8 4.28 -1.46 -15.51
N ALA A 9 3.38 -0.78 -14.79
CA ALA A 9 3.72 0.35 -13.93
C ALA A 9 4.70 -0.04 -12.82
N ILE A 10 4.53 -1.21 -12.20
CA ILE A 10 5.46 -1.78 -11.21
C ILE A 10 6.84 -2.00 -11.81
N LEU A 11 6.91 -2.61 -13.00
CA LEU A 11 8.17 -2.91 -13.67
C LEU A 11 8.98 -1.63 -13.94
N ARG A 12 8.34 -0.61 -14.52
CA ARG A 12 9.01 0.65 -14.89
C ARG A 12 9.29 1.58 -13.71
N ALA A 13 8.63 1.37 -12.57
CA ALA A 13 8.85 2.17 -11.38
C ALA A 13 10.20 1.85 -10.72
N ILE A 14 10.73 0.64 -10.92
CA ILE A 14 12.03 0.23 -10.38
C ILE A 14 13.14 0.66 -11.34
N THR A 15 13.79 1.77 -11.01
CA THR A 15 14.90 2.33 -11.78
C THR A 15 16.23 2.31 -11.03
N PHE A 16 16.23 1.93 -9.74
CA PHE A 16 17.44 1.87 -8.92
C PHE A 16 18.10 0.49 -9.01
N SER A 17 19.44 0.48 -9.04
CA SER A 17 20.25 -0.73 -8.91
C SER A 17 20.72 -0.85 -7.47
N ILE A 18 20.73 -2.07 -6.94
CA ILE A 18 21.26 -2.33 -5.59
C ILE A 18 22.73 -2.71 -5.75
N ASP A 19 23.58 -1.73 -5.48
CA ASP A 19 25.03 -1.87 -5.49
C ASP A 19 25.56 -2.00 -4.05
N VAL A 20 26.57 -2.83 -3.86
CA VAL A 20 27.21 -2.98 -2.55
C VAL A 20 28.05 -1.72 -2.31
N PRO A 21 27.81 -0.94 -1.24
CA PRO A 21 28.70 0.16 -0.93
C PRO A 21 30.11 -0.42 -0.74
N PHE A 22 31.12 0.17 -1.38
CA PHE A 22 32.55 -0.20 -1.34
C PHE A 22 33.05 -1.29 -2.31
N THR A 23 32.22 -1.90 -3.15
CA THR A 23 32.67 -2.76 -4.26
C THR A 23 31.86 -2.46 -5.52
N GLU A 24 32.48 -2.32 -6.70
CA GLU A 24 31.80 -2.11 -8.00
C GLU A 24 30.98 -3.33 -8.49
N ILE A 25 30.42 -4.11 -7.56
CA ILE A 25 29.65 -5.33 -7.82
C ILE A 25 28.16 -5.01 -7.64
N THR A 26 27.41 -5.05 -8.75
CA THR A 26 25.95 -4.92 -8.76
C THR A 26 25.31 -6.27 -8.38
N ILE A 27 24.54 -6.32 -7.27
CA ILE A 27 23.80 -7.54 -6.87
C ILE A 27 22.55 -7.71 -7.73
N ILE A 28 21.79 -6.62 -7.88
CA ILE A 28 20.52 -6.60 -8.62
C ILE A 28 20.51 -5.38 -9.52
N SER A 29 20.59 -5.60 -10.84
CA SER A 29 20.41 -4.55 -11.84
C SER A 29 18.96 -4.06 -11.83
N ALA A 30 18.74 -2.76 -12.04
CA ALA A 30 17.39 -2.18 -12.16
C ALA A 30 16.46 -2.95 -13.11
N LYS A 31 16.98 -3.44 -14.25
CA LYS A 31 16.20 -4.26 -15.20
C LYS A 31 15.74 -5.58 -14.59
N LEU A 32 16.63 -6.26 -13.86
CA LEU A 32 16.32 -7.52 -13.19
C LEU A 32 15.37 -7.28 -12.02
N GLY A 33 15.59 -6.23 -11.23
CA GLY A 33 14.75 -5.84 -10.10
C GLY A 33 13.30 -5.54 -10.52
N GLY A 34 13.11 -4.81 -11.62
CA GLY A 34 11.78 -4.53 -12.18
C GLY A 34 11.04 -5.80 -12.61
N VAL A 35 11.72 -6.75 -13.26
CA VAL A 35 11.11 -8.04 -13.64
C VAL A 35 10.74 -8.87 -12.42
N ILE A 36 11.63 -8.95 -11.42
CA ILE A 36 11.36 -9.65 -10.15
C ILE A 36 10.16 -9.04 -9.44
N ALA A 37 10.06 -7.71 -9.37
CA ALA A 37 8.92 -7.05 -8.72
C ALA A 37 7.60 -7.26 -9.48
N MET A 38 7.64 -7.25 -10.82
CA MET A 38 6.46 -7.56 -11.64
C MET A 38 5.94 -8.97 -11.35
N PHE A 39 6.81 -10.00 -11.44
CA PHE A 39 6.40 -11.37 -11.13
C PHE A 39 6.08 -11.56 -9.64
N GLY A 40 6.82 -10.92 -8.75
CA GLY A 40 6.57 -10.91 -7.30
C GLY A 40 5.18 -10.35 -6.97
N SER A 41 4.76 -9.29 -7.65
CA SER A 41 3.43 -8.70 -7.45
C SER A 41 2.28 -9.64 -7.78
N ILE A 42 2.48 -10.54 -8.74
CA ILE A 42 1.52 -11.58 -9.12
C ILE A 42 1.60 -12.73 -8.12
N LEU A 43 2.81 -13.17 -7.76
CA LEU A 43 3.05 -14.25 -6.79
C LEU A 43 2.44 -13.95 -5.41
N LEU A 44 2.43 -12.68 -4.97
CA LEU A 44 1.83 -12.30 -3.70
C LEU A 44 0.32 -12.62 -3.61
N TRP A 45 -0.41 -12.57 -4.73
CA TRP A 45 -1.81 -12.99 -4.76
C TRP A 45 -1.96 -14.49 -4.51
N PHE A 46 -1.02 -15.29 -4.99
CA PHE A 46 -1.01 -16.74 -4.72
C PHE A 46 -0.64 -17.03 -3.27
N VAL A 47 0.28 -16.26 -2.68
CA VAL A 47 0.71 -16.46 -1.28
C VAL A 47 -0.31 -15.89 -0.26
N LEU A 48 -1.32 -15.14 -0.73
CA LEU A 48 -2.35 -14.50 0.11
C LEU A 48 -2.99 -15.42 1.17
N PRO A 49 -3.36 -16.69 0.87
CA PRO A 49 -3.99 -17.56 1.86
C PRO A 49 -3.12 -17.87 3.08
N TRP A 50 -1.79 -17.81 2.93
CA TRP A 50 -0.84 -18.02 4.02
C TRP A 50 -0.55 -16.72 4.78
N LEU A 51 -0.64 -15.58 4.09
CA LEU A 51 -0.40 -14.26 4.66
C LEU A 51 -1.57 -13.77 5.53
N ASP A 52 -2.81 -14.07 5.15
CA ASP A 52 -4.01 -13.76 5.94
C ASP A 52 -4.46 -14.98 6.76
N SER A 53 -3.83 -15.17 7.93
CA SER A 53 -4.17 -16.24 8.88
C SER A 53 -5.27 -15.86 9.89
N HIS A 54 -6.09 -14.83 9.61
CA HIS A 54 -7.07 -14.33 10.56
C HIS A 54 -8.31 -15.25 10.68
N PRO A 55 -8.85 -15.52 11.89
CA PRO A 55 -9.95 -16.48 12.09
C PRO A 55 -11.27 -16.04 11.42
N ILE A 56 -11.48 -14.72 11.30
CA ILE A 56 -12.67 -14.15 10.65
C ILE A 56 -12.42 -14.00 9.14
N ARG A 57 -13.07 -14.86 8.34
CA ARG A 57 -12.92 -14.89 6.87
C ARG A 57 -13.48 -13.68 6.14
N SER A 58 -14.51 -13.02 6.68
CA SER A 58 -15.19 -11.92 5.98
C SER A 58 -14.63 -10.56 6.39
N ALA A 59 -14.17 -9.79 5.40
CA ALA A 59 -13.69 -8.42 5.58
C ALA A 59 -14.77 -7.46 6.14
N ARG A 60 -16.06 -7.80 6.02
CA ARG A 60 -17.15 -6.99 6.56
C ARG A 60 -17.09 -6.85 8.09
N PHE A 61 -16.61 -7.89 8.77
CA PHE A 61 -16.46 -7.92 10.23
C PHE A 61 -15.07 -7.44 10.68
N ARG A 62 -14.18 -7.10 9.73
CA ARG A 62 -12.84 -6.54 9.95
C ARG A 62 -12.78 -5.13 9.33
N PRO A 63 -13.42 -4.12 9.93
CA PRO A 63 -13.54 -2.79 9.34
C PRO A 63 -12.18 -2.12 9.04
N VAL A 64 -11.19 -2.20 9.92
CA VAL A 64 -9.80 -1.75 9.63
C VAL A 64 -9.26 -2.40 8.35
N PHE A 65 -9.34 -3.72 8.24
CA PHE A 65 -8.88 -4.46 7.07
C PHE A 65 -9.63 -4.06 5.79
N ARG A 66 -10.93 -3.79 5.88
CA ARG A 66 -11.73 -3.28 4.76
C ARG A 66 -11.21 -1.94 4.23
N TYR A 67 -10.82 -1.00 5.10
CA TYR A 67 -10.28 0.28 4.65
C TYR A 67 -8.94 0.11 3.92
N PHE A 68 -8.04 -0.71 4.45
CA PHE A 68 -6.77 -1.00 3.78
C PHE A 68 -6.97 -1.74 2.46
N LEU A 69 -7.95 -2.65 2.36
CA LEU A 69 -8.33 -3.28 1.09
C LEU A 69 -8.88 -2.27 0.06
N LEU A 70 -9.70 -1.32 0.51
CA LEU A 70 -10.21 -0.26 -0.37
C LEU A 70 -9.07 0.65 -0.85
N LEU A 71 -8.11 0.94 0.02
CA LEU A 71 -6.93 1.72 -0.34
C LEU A 71 -6.07 0.96 -1.37
N LEU A 72 -5.84 -0.34 -1.18
CA LEU A 72 -5.18 -1.19 -2.18
C LEU A 72 -5.90 -1.16 -3.53
N LEU A 73 -7.24 -1.18 -3.53
CA LEU A 73 -8.02 -1.09 -4.76
C LEU A 73 -7.81 0.26 -5.47
N VAL A 74 -7.82 1.37 -4.73
CA VAL A 74 -7.55 2.71 -5.26
C VAL A 74 -6.12 2.78 -5.80
N ASP A 75 -5.15 2.25 -5.07
CA ASP A 75 -3.76 2.19 -5.50
C ASP A 75 -3.61 1.37 -6.79
N PHE A 76 -4.22 0.19 -6.90
CA PHE A 76 -4.17 -0.63 -8.11
C PHE A 76 -4.73 0.07 -9.35
N ILE A 77 -5.84 0.82 -9.20
CA ILE A 77 -6.41 1.65 -10.27
C ILE A 77 -5.43 2.78 -10.63
N PHE A 78 -4.81 3.40 -9.63
CA PHE A 78 -3.82 4.46 -9.83
C PHE A 78 -2.56 3.94 -10.54
N LEU A 79 -2.06 2.74 -10.21
CA LEU A 79 -0.99 2.08 -10.98
C LEU A 79 -1.41 1.84 -12.43
N GLY A 80 -2.65 1.43 -12.68
CA GLY A 80 -3.20 1.31 -14.03
C GLY A 80 -3.16 2.63 -14.80
N TYR A 81 -3.51 3.74 -14.13
CA TYR A 81 -3.37 5.08 -14.70
C TYR A 81 -1.90 5.42 -14.98
N VAL A 82 -1.00 5.25 -14.01
CA VAL A 82 0.43 5.53 -14.18
C VAL A 82 1.05 4.70 -15.31
N GLY A 83 0.64 3.43 -15.45
CA GLY A 83 1.08 2.55 -16.53
C GLY A 83 0.66 3.02 -17.93
N SER A 84 -0.47 3.73 -18.05
CA SER A 84 -0.99 4.26 -19.32
C SER A 84 -0.28 5.52 -19.80
N GLN A 85 0.41 6.23 -18.91
CA GLN A 85 1.04 7.52 -19.20
C GLN A 85 2.47 7.36 -19.74
N PRO A 86 2.97 8.30 -20.56
CA PRO A 86 4.35 8.30 -21.03
C PRO A 86 5.37 8.46 -19.88
N ALA A 87 6.63 8.08 -20.11
CA ALA A 87 7.69 8.18 -19.10
C ALA A 87 8.07 9.60 -18.71
N ASP A 88 7.89 10.52 -19.65
CA ASP A 88 8.16 11.94 -19.43
C ASP A 88 6.92 12.68 -18.90
N ALA A 89 5.81 11.96 -18.64
CA ALA A 89 4.63 12.55 -18.04
C ALA A 89 4.98 13.08 -16.65
N GLY A 90 4.74 14.37 -16.44
CA GLY A 90 4.74 15.00 -15.13
C GLY A 90 3.32 15.24 -14.67
N LEU A 91 3.01 14.90 -13.43
CA LEU A 91 1.79 15.32 -12.76
C LEU A 91 2.19 16.29 -11.65
N PHE A 92 1.58 17.48 -11.62
CA PHE A 92 1.92 18.53 -10.64
C PHE A 92 3.44 18.85 -10.59
N HIS A 93 4.09 18.93 -11.75
CA HIS A 93 5.54 19.19 -11.90
C HIS A 93 6.48 18.15 -11.29
N VAL A 94 5.97 16.98 -10.91
CA VAL A 94 6.76 15.83 -10.44
C VAL A 94 6.70 14.72 -11.49
N PRO A 95 7.82 14.04 -11.81
CA PRO A 95 7.79 12.95 -12.77
C PRO A 95 6.92 11.81 -12.26
N LEU A 96 6.06 11.28 -13.14
CA LEU A 96 5.10 10.24 -12.78
C LEU A 96 5.76 8.92 -12.33
N SER A 97 7.05 8.75 -12.63
CA SER A 97 7.88 7.64 -12.13
C SER A 97 7.97 7.61 -10.61
N VAL A 98 8.00 8.77 -9.92
CA VAL A 98 8.05 8.84 -8.46
C VAL A 98 6.75 8.36 -7.84
N PHE A 99 5.62 8.78 -8.42
CA PHE A 99 4.30 8.29 -8.01
C PHE A 99 4.16 6.79 -8.24
N GLY A 100 4.64 6.29 -9.38
CA GLY A 100 4.70 4.86 -9.67
C GLY A 100 5.53 4.07 -8.65
N LEU A 101 6.68 4.61 -8.22
CA LEU A 101 7.53 3.99 -7.19
C LEU A 101 6.84 3.94 -5.83
N ILE A 102 6.23 5.04 -5.39
CA ILE A 102 5.53 5.12 -4.11
C ILE A 102 4.36 4.13 -4.08
N SER A 103 3.56 4.10 -5.15
CA SER A 103 2.44 3.18 -5.29
C SER A 103 2.90 1.71 -5.35
N THR A 104 3.96 1.43 -6.10
CA THR A 104 4.57 0.08 -6.11
C THR A 104 5.04 -0.35 -4.72
N LEU A 105 5.66 0.56 -3.98
CA LEU A 105 6.10 0.31 -2.61
C LEU A 105 4.91 0.08 -1.68
N TYR A 106 3.85 0.89 -1.79
CA TYR A 106 2.62 0.69 -1.03
C TYR A 106 2.01 -0.70 -1.29
N TYR A 107 1.87 -1.07 -2.57
CA TYR A 107 1.37 -2.38 -2.98
C TYR A 107 2.21 -3.52 -2.35
N MET A 108 3.55 -3.46 -2.44
CA MET A 108 4.44 -4.47 -1.84
C MET A 108 4.31 -4.54 -0.31
N VAL A 109 4.31 -3.39 0.35
CA VAL A 109 4.20 -3.27 1.81
C VAL A 109 2.86 -3.77 2.31
N PHE A 110 1.78 -3.52 1.57
CA PHE A 110 0.45 -4.01 1.90
C PHE A 110 0.45 -5.53 2.09
N PHE A 111 0.97 -6.28 1.11
CA PHE A 111 0.99 -7.73 1.22
C PHE A 111 2.00 -8.22 2.26
N VAL A 112 3.26 -7.79 2.17
CA VAL A 112 4.35 -8.40 2.96
C VAL A 112 4.32 -8.00 4.43
N VAL A 113 3.94 -6.76 4.74
CA VAL A 113 4.02 -6.20 6.10
C VAL A 113 2.64 -5.98 6.69
N LEU A 114 1.76 -5.29 5.96
CA LEU A 114 0.49 -4.82 6.50
C LEU A 114 -0.49 -5.98 6.76
N LEU A 115 -0.63 -6.91 5.82
CA LEU A 115 -1.47 -8.10 5.99
C LEU A 115 -1.10 -8.94 7.22
N PRO A 116 0.13 -9.47 7.37
CA PRO A 116 0.46 -10.31 8.52
C PRO A 116 0.38 -9.53 9.84
N PHE A 117 0.67 -8.23 9.82
CA PHE A 117 0.55 -7.37 10.98
C PHE A 117 -0.90 -7.21 11.44
N LEU A 118 -1.82 -6.89 10.52
CA LEU A 118 -3.26 -6.79 10.80
C LEU A 118 -3.88 -8.13 11.25
N CYS A 119 -3.25 -9.25 10.90
CA CYS A 119 -3.71 -10.57 11.32
C CYS A 119 -3.29 -10.93 12.75
N ARG A 120 -2.06 -10.58 13.15
CA ARG A 120 -1.53 -10.93 14.49
C ARG A 120 -1.96 -9.97 15.58
N HIS A 121 -2.11 -8.69 15.25
CA HIS A 121 -2.44 -7.66 16.22
C HIS A 121 -3.84 -7.11 15.97
N SER A 122 -4.81 -7.50 16.80
CA SER A 122 -6.04 -6.71 16.98
C SER A 122 -5.61 -5.32 17.49
N LEU A 123 -5.61 -4.33 16.59
CA LEU A 123 -4.82 -3.10 16.68
C LEU A 123 -4.82 -2.49 18.09
N ARG A 124 -3.65 -2.45 18.73
CA ARG A 124 -3.44 -1.68 19.95
C ARG A 124 -2.46 -0.52 19.80
N TRP A 125 -1.70 -0.38 18.71
CA TRP A 125 -0.78 0.76 18.55
C TRP A 125 -0.52 1.25 17.09
N PRO A 126 -0.32 2.57 16.88
CA PRO A 126 -0.02 3.21 15.58
C PRO A 126 1.43 3.14 15.05
N LEU A 127 2.37 2.56 15.78
CA LEU A 127 3.78 3.02 15.75
C LEU A 127 4.60 2.59 14.52
N LEU A 128 4.26 1.49 13.85
CA LEU A 128 5.03 1.00 12.69
C LEU A 128 4.94 1.91 11.47
N PHE A 129 3.88 2.70 11.40
CA PHE A 129 3.62 3.58 10.26
C PHE A 129 4.48 4.88 10.34
N MET A 130 4.93 5.30 11.54
CA MET A 130 5.90 6.40 11.66
C MET A 130 7.27 6.06 11.07
N MET A 131 7.70 4.80 11.09
CA MET A 131 9.01 4.42 10.56
C MET A 131 9.09 4.53 9.03
N VAL A 132 8.00 4.23 8.32
CA VAL A 132 7.97 4.37 6.86
C VAL A 132 7.92 5.84 6.44
N ALA A 133 7.20 6.69 7.19
CA ALA A 133 7.17 8.13 6.94
C ALA A 133 8.53 8.81 7.23
N VAL A 134 9.24 8.40 8.28
CA VAL A 134 10.60 8.92 8.60
C VAL A 134 11.62 8.52 7.53
N VAL A 135 11.51 7.30 6.98
CA VAL A 135 12.39 6.86 5.88
C VAL A 135 12.09 7.66 4.60
N VAL A 136 10.83 7.90 4.24
CA VAL A 136 10.49 8.69 3.04
C VAL A 136 10.88 10.18 3.19
N VAL A 137 10.79 10.75 4.39
CA VAL A 137 11.20 12.13 4.69
C VAL A 137 12.73 12.29 4.74
N GLY A 138 13.48 11.23 5.09
CA GLY A 138 14.94 11.27 5.19
C GLY A 138 15.72 11.20 3.88
N TYR A 139 15.07 10.84 2.75
CA TYR A 139 15.75 10.57 1.48
C TYR A 139 15.61 11.67 0.40
N LEU A 140 15.09 12.86 0.71
CA LEU A 140 14.93 13.93 -0.29
C LEU A 140 16.03 15.02 -0.18
N PRO A 141 16.80 15.26 -1.27
CA PRO A 141 17.75 16.37 -1.33
C PRO A 141 17.01 17.70 -1.45
N GLY A 142 17.57 18.72 -0.79
CA GLY A 142 16.89 19.98 -0.52
C GLY A 142 16.70 20.94 -1.69
N ASN A 143 15.79 21.89 -1.40
CA ASN A 143 15.75 23.29 -1.84
C ASN A 143 14.84 23.68 -3.02
N VAL A 144 13.53 23.90 -2.79
CA VAL A 144 12.74 25.04 -3.38
C VAL A 144 11.32 25.20 -2.76
N PRO A 145 10.84 26.44 -2.49
CA PRO A 145 9.48 26.77 -2.04
C PRO A 145 8.50 26.90 -3.23
N GLU A 146 7.21 26.60 -2.99
CA GLU A 146 6.03 26.40 -3.91
C GLU A 146 5.55 24.93 -3.92
N THR A 147 6.46 23.98 -3.74
CA THR A 147 6.13 22.56 -3.54
C THR A 147 5.52 22.26 -2.16
N LEU A 148 5.61 23.20 -1.21
CA LEU A 148 5.11 23.03 0.16
C LEU A 148 3.62 22.68 0.19
N TYR A 149 2.77 23.24 -0.67
CA TYR A 149 1.33 22.94 -0.67
C TYR A 149 0.99 21.55 -1.23
N SER A 150 1.77 21.05 -2.20
CA SER A 150 1.62 19.70 -2.76
C SER A 150 2.19 18.63 -1.82
N TRP A 151 3.33 18.92 -1.19
CA TRP A 151 3.89 18.11 -0.11
C TRP A 151 3.00 18.13 1.12
N LEU A 152 2.44 19.28 1.51
CA LEU A 152 1.44 19.37 2.57
C LEU A 152 0.16 18.63 2.17
N GLY A 153 -0.32 18.70 0.93
CA GLY A 153 -1.49 17.94 0.48
C GLY A 153 -1.30 16.43 0.56
N LEU A 154 -0.13 15.93 0.13
CA LEU A 154 0.24 14.51 0.24
C LEU A 154 0.58 14.10 1.68
N LEU A 155 1.26 14.95 2.46
CA LEU A 155 1.51 14.75 3.90
C LEU A 155 0.24 14.93 4.73
N LEU A 156 -0.79 15.61 4.23
CA LEU A 156 -2.10 15.71 4.86
C LEU A 156 -2.94 14.53 4.41
N VAL A 157 -2.86 14.00 3.19
CA VAL A 157 -3.54 12.74 2.82
C VAL A 157 -2.89 11.53 3.51
N MET A 158 -1.57 11.41 3.44
CA MET A 158 -0.77 10.44 4.17
C MET A 158 -0.92 10.70 5.68
N GLY A 159 -0.67 11.92 6.16
CA GLY A 159 -0.74 12.28 7.59
C GLY A 159 -2.13 12.14 8.19
N LEU A 160 -3.20 12.46 7.46
CA LEU A 160 -4.58 12.16 7.84
C LEU A 160 -4.80 10.65 7.82
N HIS A 161 -4.17 9.90 6.91
CA HIS A 161 -4.14 8.44 7.04
C HIS A 161 -3.40 7.96 8.31
N PHE A 162 -2.29 8.60 8.66
CA PHE A 162 -1.43 8.27 9.79
C PHE A 162 -1.96 8.75 11.16
N VAL A 163 -2.84 9.74 11.18
CA VAL A 163 -3.42 10.31 12.40
C VAL A 163 -4.85 9.83 12.59
N VAL A 164 -5.67 9.82 11.52
CA VAL A 164 -7.09 9.45 11.62
C VAL A 164 -7.28 7.95 11.70
N PHE A 165 -6.54 7.11 10.95
CA PHE A 165 -6.79 5.67 11.01
C PHE A 165 -6.31 5.00 12.29
N PRO A 166 -5.17 5.36 12.90
CA PRO A 166 -4.83 4.80 14.20
C PRO A 166 -5.77 5.31 15.29
N PHE A 167 -6.26 6.54 15.18
CA PHE A 167 -7.29 7.08 16.08
C PHE A 167 -8.62 6.32 15.93
N LEU A 168 -9.11 6.11 14.72
CA LEU A 168 -10.31 5.31 14.44
C LEU A 168 -10.13 3.85 14.88
N ALA A 169 -8.95 3.28 14.67
CA ALA A 169 -8.61 1.92 15.09
C ALA A 169 -8.64 1.74 16.62
N THR A 170 -8.22 2.74 17.41
CA THR A 170 -8.32 2.67 18.88
C THR A 170 -9.76 2.70 19.39
N ARG A 171 -10.71 3.16 18.56
CA ARG A 171 -12.14 3.24 18.89
C ARG A 171 -12.95 2.08 18.33
N GLU A 172 -12.33 1.18 17.56
CA GLU A 172 -13.05 0.19 16.79
C GLU A 172 -13.15 -1.15 17.53
N LYS A 173 -14.37 -1.51 17.93
CA LYS A 173 -14.70 -2.88 18.37
C LYS A 173 -14.95 -3.76 17.15
N THR A 174 -14.33 -4.93 17.08
CA THR A 174 -14.75 -5.96 16.13
C THR A 174 -16.21 -6.29 16.36
N ARG A 175 -16.99 -6.33 15.28
CA ARG A 175 -18.38 -6.81 15.36
C ARG A 175 -18.36 -8.30 15.57
N ASP A 176 -19.07 -8.76 16.58
CA ASP A 176 -19.24 -10.18 16.83
C ASP A 176 -19.97 -10.84 15.66
N LEU A 177 -19.53 -12.04 15.30
CA LEU A 177 -20.22 -12.85 14.32
C LEU A 177 -21.51 -13.37 14.97
N PRO A 178 -22.67 -13.26 14.29
CA PRO A 178 -23.87 -13.95 14.74
C PRO A 178 -23.61 -15.46 14.76
N PRO A 179 -24.11 -16.20 15.76
CA PRO A 179 -23.82 -17.62 15.91
C PRO A 179 -24.45 -18.45 14.78
N SER A 180 -25.49 -17.94 14.11
CA SER A 180 -26.08 -18.56 12.93
C SER A 180 -26.62 -17.53 11.92
N ILE A 181 -26.75 -17.95 10.65
CA ILE A 181 -27.35 -17.12 9.58
C ILE A 181 -28.81 -16.78 9.92
N HIS A 182 -29.55 -17.72 10.50
CA HIS A 182 -30.94 -17.52 10.91
C HIS A 182 -31.08 -16.38 11.92
N GLU A 183 -30.22 -16.32 12.94
CA GLU A 183 -30.22 -15.22 13.90
C GLU A 183 -29.83 -13.88 13.25
N ALA A 184 -28.88 -13.89 12.31
CA ALA A 184 -28.51 -12.69 11.57
C ALA A 184 -29.68 -12.12 10.75
N VAL A 185 -30.48 -13.02 10.15
CA VAL A 185 -31.68 -12.66 9.38
C VAL A 185 -32.78 -12.14 10.31
N LEU A 186 -33.05 -12.84 11.42
CA LEU A 186 -34.02 -12.41 12.43
C LEU A 186 -33.69 -11.03 13.00
N ALA A 187 -32.42 -10.78 13.35
CA ALA A 187 -31.96 -9.49 13.86
C ALA A 187 -32.07 -8.35 12.83
N LYS A 188 -31.99 -8.67 11.53
CA LYS A 188 -32.16 -7.69 10.45
C LYS A 188 -33.64 -7.32 10.24
N HIS A 189 -34.55 -8.28 10.41
CA HIS A 189 -36.00 -8.06 10.27
C HIS A 189 -36.67 -7.52 11.54
N ALA A 190 -36.00 -7.62 12.70
CA ALA A 190 -36.47 -7.05 13.97
C ALA A 190 -36.15 -5.55 14.13
N LYS A 191 -35.40 -4.94 13.21
CA LYS A 191 -35.10 -3.50 13.14
C LYS A 191 -35.90 -2.84 12.03
#